data_AF-A0A0E4GVU0-F1
#
_entry.id   AF-A0A0E4GVU0-F1
#
_cell.length_a   1.000
_cell.length_b   1.000
_cell.length_c   1.000
_cell.angle_alpha   90.00
_cell.angle_beta   90.00
_cell.angle_gamma   90.00
#
_symmetry.space_group_name_H-M   'P 1'
#
loop_
_entity.id
_entity.type
_entity.pdbx_description
1 polymer ?
#
loop_
_entity_poly.entity_id
_entity_poly.type
_entity_poly.pdbx_seq_one_letter_code
_entity_poly.pdbx_strand_id
1 'polypeptide(L)'
;MTDLTTQLADQLDWHWREQLRPRLDGLTDDGWITGVRSLPAADLTRRCGPAEGPYADYLRSELVLHINREAIHHGAEIACLRDLYAHRQTVNQED
;
A
#
# COMPACT_ATOMS: atom_id res chain seq x y z
N MET A 1 7.40 -28.61 -15.60
CA MET A 1 7.46 -27.91 -14.30
C MET A 1 7.13 -26.47 -14.58
N THR A 2 6.04 -25.94 -14.05
CA THR A 2 5.74 -24.50 -14.14
C THR A 2 6.94 -23.74 -13.57
N ASP A 3 7.39 -22.73 -14.30
CA ASP A 3 8.48 -21.87 -13.87
C ASP A 3 8.11 -21.21 -12.52
N LEU A 4 9.10 -21.04 -11.63
CA LEU A 4 8.91 -20.43 -10.31
C LEU A 4 8.28 -19.04 -10.44
N THR A 5 8.65 -18.30 -11.49
CA THR A 5 8.05 -17.01 -11.84
C THR A 5 6.54 -17.10 -12.03
N THR A 6 6.05 -18.14 -12.71
CA THR A 6 4.62 -18.35 -12.92
C THR A 6 3.89 -18.63 -11.60
N GLN A 7 4.46 -19.48 -10.74
CA GLN A 7 3.84 -19.81 -9.45
C GLN A 7 3.76 -18.60 -8.52
N LEU A 8 4.83 -17.77 -8.49
CA LEU A 8 4.84 -16.54 -7.69
C LEU A 8 3.84 -15.51 -8.23
N ALA A 9 3.73 -15.36 -9.56
CA ALA A 9 2.75 -14.47 -10.17
C ALA A 9 1.31 -14.89 -9.85
N ASP A 10 1.00 -16.18 -9.97
CA ASP A 10 -0.33 -16.73 -9.65
C ASP A 10 -0.67 -16.55 -8.16
N GLN A 11 0.30 -16.78 -7.28
CA GLN A 11 0.11 -16.57 -5.84
C GLN A 11 -0.14 -15.09 -5.49
N LEU A 12 0.61 -14.17 -6.10
CA LEU A 12 0.39 -12.74 -5.92
C LEU A 12 -0.97 -12.28 -6.46
N ASP A 13 -1.38 -12.77 -7.63
CA ASP A 13 -2.70 -12.46 -8.20
C ASP A 13 -3.83 -12.97 -7.31
N TRP A 14 -3.71 -14.18 -6.74
CA TRP A 14 -4.68 -14.69 -5.77
C TRP A 14 -4.75 -13.84 -4.50
N HIS A 15 -3.62 -13.50 -3.89
CA HIS A 15 -3.59 -12.64 -2.70
C HIS A 15 -4.16 -11.25 -3.00
N TRP A 16 -3.86 -10.71 -4.18
CA TRP A 16 -4.44 -9.45 -4.63
C TRP A 16 -5.96 -9.53 -4.73
N ARG A 17 -6.50 -10.51 -5.46
CA ARG A 17 -7.94 -10.61 -5.74
C ARG A 17 -8.78 -11.00 -4.53
N GLU A 18 -8.31 -11.96 -3.74
CA GLU A 18 -9.12 -12.58 -2.68
C GLU A 18 -8.91 -11.93 -1.31
N GLN A 19 -7.76 -11.29 -1.09
CA GLN A 19 -7.44 -10.70 0.22
C GLN A 19 -7.36 -9.18 0.18
N LEU A 20 -6.55 -8.62 -0.72
CA LEU A 20 -6.24 -7.20 -0.67
C LEU A 20 -7.32 -6.34 -1.32
N ARG A 21 -7.69 -6.64 -2.57
CA ARG A 21 -8.61 -5.81 -3.37
C ARG A 21 -9.96 -5.57 -2.69
N PRO A 22 -10.64 -6.57 -2.09
CA PRO A 22 -11.91 -6.33 -1.41
C PRO A 22 -11.79 -5.44 -0.17
N ARG A 23 -10.64 -5.46 0.51
CA ARG A 23 -10.37 -4.62 1.68
C ARG A 23 -10.03 -3.17 1.30
N LEU A 24 -9.50 -2.98 0.10
CA LEU A 24 -9.22 -1.67 -0.47
C LEU A 24 -10.42 -1.07 -1.21
N ASP A 25 -11.47 -1.86 -1.46
CA ASP A 25 -12.66 -1.38 -2.16
C ASP A 25 -13.34 -0.27 -1.34
N GLY A 26 -13.59 0.86 -1.99
CA GLY A 26 -14.11 2.08 -1.35
C GLY A 26 -13.11 2.87 -0.50
N LEU A 27 -11.87 2.40 -0.32
CA LEU A 27 -10.80 3.17 0.33
C LEU A 27 -10.15 4.11 -0.70
N THR A 28 -10.77 5.28 -0.89
CA THR A 28 -10.22 6.33 -1.76
C THR A 28 -9.23 7.21 -1.02
N ASP A 29 -8.30 7.79 -1.77
CA ASP A 29 -7.42 8.87 -1.30
C ASP A 29 -8.24 10.06 -0.74
N ASP A 30 -9.32 10.44 -1.42
CA ASP A 30 -10.25 11.49 -0.95
C ASP A 30 -10.88 11.15 0.40
N GLY A 31 -11.29 9.89 0.60
CA GLY A 31 -11.87 9.40 1.85
C GLY A 31 -10.86 9.47 3.00
N TRP A 32 -9.62 9.06 2.74
CA TRP A 32 -8.52 9.19 3.69
C TRP A 32 -8.22 10.65 4.05
N ILE A 33 -8.04 11.51 3.04
CA ILE A 33 -7.74 12.93 3.23
C ILE A 33 -8.84 13.62 4.04
N THR A 34 -10.10 13.38 3.68
CA THR A 34 -11.25 13.95 4.37
C THR A 34 -11.32 13.46 5.82
N GLY A 35 -11.14 12.15 6.03
CA GLY A 35 -11.09 11.53 7.35
C GLY A 35 -10.03 12.15 8.26
N VAL A 36 -8.77 12.20 7.81
CA VAL A 36 -7.67 12.78 8.59
C VAL A 36 -7.90 14.27 8.86
N ARG A 37 -8.37 15.04 7.87
CA ARG A 37 -8.66 16.48 8.05
C ARG A 37 -9.81 16.75 9.02
N SER A 38 -10.74 15.82 9.17
CA SER A 38 -11.85 15.93 10.12
C SER A 38 -11.46 15.67 11.58
N LEU A 39 -10.25 15.17 11.84
CA LEU A 39 -9.78 14.91 13.20
C LEU A 39 -9.53 16.22 13.96
N PRO A 40 -10.09 16.38 15.17
CA PRO A 40 -9.68 17.44 16.08
C PRO A 40 -8.17 17.40 16.37
N ALA A 41 -7.55 18.55 16.62
CA ALA A 41 -6.13 18.62 16.93
C ALA A 41 -5.73 17.75 18.14
N ALA A 42 -6.58 17.69 19.18
CA ALA A 42 -6.37 16.86 20.35
C ALA A 42 -6.36 15.35 20.03
N ASP A 43 -7.09 14.94 18.98
CA ASP A 43 -7.13 13.55 18.53
C ASP A 43 -5.85 13.13 17.82
N LEU A 44 -5.13 14.04 17.18
CA LEU A 44 -3.84 13.72 16.54
C LEU A 44 -2.75 13.37 17.56
N THR A 45 -2.85 13.90 18.78
CA THR A 45 -1.91 13.64 19.89
C THR A 45 -2.38 12.52 20.83
N ARG A 46 -3.50 11.86 20.53
CA ARG A 46 -3.99 10.73 21.33
C ARG A 46 -3.27 9.45 20.92
N ARG A 47 -2.99 8.57 21.88
CA ARG A 47 -2.56 7.19 21.59
C ARG A 47 -3.63 6.43 20.81
N CYS A 48 -3.20 5.63 19.85
CA CYS A 48 -4.08 4.85 18.99
C CYS A 48 -4.94 3.84 19.77
N GLY A 49 -4.33 3.13 20.72
CA GLY A 49 -4.98 2.13 21.55
C GLY A 49 -4.97 0.73 20.95
N PRO A 50 -5.50 -0.26 21.70
CA PRO A 50 -5.28 -1.69 21.42
C PRO A 50 -5.73 -2.18 20.04
N ALA A 51 -6.67 -1.48 19.39
CA ALA A 51 -7.17 -1.83 18.06
C ALA A 51 -6.07 -1.77 16.98
N GLU A 52 -5.05 -0.91 17.15
CA GLU A 52 -3.94 -0.78 16.21
C GLU A 52 -2.78 -1.75 16.49
N GLY A 53 -2.96 -2.71 17.39
CA GLY A 53 -2.00 -3.78 17.67
C GLY A 53 -0.61 -3.26 18.04
N PRO A 54 0.45 -3.55 17.25
CA PRO A 54 1.81 -3.06 17.52
C PRO A 54 1.93 -1.54 17.63
N TYR A 55 0.98 -0.80 17.05
CA TYR A 55 0.97 0.66 17.06
C TYR A 55 0.16 1.27 18.22
N ALA A 56 -0.34 0.46 19.15
CA ALA A 56 -1.26 0.89 20.20
C ALA A 56 -0.75 2.08 21.04
N ASP A 57 0.56 2.14 21.29
CA ASP A 57 1.19 3.17 22.11
C ASP A 57 1.66 4.41 21.33
N TYR A 58 1.61 4.37 20.00
CA TYR A 58 1.98 5.51 19.16
C TYR A 58 0.87 6.54 19.11
N LEU A 59 1.25 7.80 18.89
CA LEU A 59 0.28 8.87 18.65
C LEU A 59 -0.41 8.65 17.29
N ARG A 60 -1.68 9.04 17.19
CA ARG A 60 -2.44 8.95 15.94
C ARG A 60 -1.76 9.70 14.79
N SER A 61 -1.13 10.84 15.08
CA SER A 61 -0.32 11.60 14.12
C SER A 61 0.89 10.83 13.60
N GLU A 62 1.59 10.10 14.48
CA GLU A 62 2.73 9.25 14.09
C GLU A 62 2.26 8.12 13.16
N LEU A 63 1.15 7.46 13.50
CA LEU A 63 0.59 6.40 12.67
C LEU A 63 0.12 6.93 11.30
N VAL A 64 -0.55 8.08 11.26
CA VAL A 64 -0.97 8.73 10.01
C VAL A 64 0.25 9.08 9.13
N LEU A 65 1.30 9.64 9.71
CA LEU A 65 2.53 9.95 8.99
C LEU A 65 3.23 8.69 8.46
N HIS A 66 3.27 7.63 9.27
CA HIS A 66 3.83 6.34 8.88
C HIS A 66 3.06 5.76 7.68
N ILE A 67 1.73 5.70 7.76
CA ILE A 67 0.88 5.20 6.67
C ILE A 67 1.14 6.00 5.38
N ASN A 68 1.19 7.33 5.45
CA ASN A 68 1.47 8.17 4.28
C ASN A 68 2.86 7.87 3.69
N ARG A 69 3.89 7.71 4.54
CA ARG A 69 5.25 7.41 4.10
C ARG A 69 5.31 6.07 3.36
N GLU A 70 4.73 5.01 3.93
CA GLU A 70 4.78 3.67 3.34
C GLU A 70 3.94 3.58 2.06
N ALA A 71 2.78 4.26 2.02
CA ALA A 71 1.96 4.34 0.82
C ALA A 71 2.72 5.01 -0.35
N ILE A 72 3.42 6.11 -0.08
CA ILE A 72 4.24 6.79 -1.10
C ILE A 72 5.43 5.91 -1.51
N HIS A 73 6.12 5.29 -0.55
CA HIS A 73 7.29 4.45 -0.80
C HIS A 73 6.95 3.26 -1.69
N HIS A 74 5.99 2.43 -1.28
CA HIS A 74 5.58 1.27 -2.06
C HIS A 74 4.83 1.64 -3.33
N GLY A 75 4.08 2.76 -3.33
CA GLY A 75 3.47 3.30 -4.54
C GLY A 75 4.51 3.62 -5.62
N ALA A 76 5.65 4.21 -5.23
CA ALA A 76 6.75 4.48 -6.13
C ALA A 76 7.44 3.19 -6.64
N GLU A 77 7.61 2.19 -5.77
CA GLU A 77 8.15 0.88 -6.17
C GLU A 77 7.24 0.19 -7.20
N ILE A 78 5.93 0.19 -6.96
CA ILE A 78 4.94 -0.39 -7.89
C ILE A 78 4.95 0.35 -9.23
N ALA A 79 4.98 1.68 -9.21
CA ALA A 79 5.05 2.50 -10.43
C ALA A 79 6.31 2.17 -11.23
N CYS A 80 7.47 2.11 -10.56
CA CYS A 80 8.75 1.74 -11.17
C CYS A 80 8.71 0.34 -11.81
N LEU A 81 8.19 -0.67 -11.09
CA LEU A 81 8.07 -2.03 -11.62
C LEU A 81 7.11 -2.11 -12.81
N ARG A 82 6.01 -1.35 -12.80
CA ARG A 82 5.07 -1.27 -13.92
C ARG A 82 5.72 -0.65 -15.15
N ASP A 83 6.48 0.43 -14.98
CA ASP A 83 7.20 1.09 -16.07
C ASP A 83 8.25 0.14 -16.66
N LEU A 84 9.08 -0.49 -15.82
CA LEU A 84 10.07 -1.49 -16.26
C LEU A 84 9.42 -2.66 -17.01
N TYR A 85 8.30 -3.18 -16.50
CA TYR A 85 7.56 -4.26 -17.15
C TYR A 85 7.00 -3.84 -18.52
N ALA A 86 6.45 -2.64 -18.63
CA ALA A 86 5.96 -2.10 -19.90
C ALA A 86 7.09 -1.92 -20.93
N HIS A 87 8.29 -1.57 -20.46
CA HIS A 87 9.47 -1.35 -21.30
C HIS A 87 10.40 -2.58 -21.42
N ARG A 88 9.95 -3.78 -21.04
CA ARG A 88 10.80 -4.99 -21.08
C ARG A 88 11.20 -5.47 -22.48
N GLN A 89 10.45 -5.11 -23.53
CA GLN A 89 10.77 -5.52 -24.91
C GLN A 89 11.72 -4.55 -25.64
N THR A 90 11.85 -3.30 -25.20
CA THR A 90 12.83 -2.37 -25.78
C THR A 90 14.26 -2.75 -25.42
N VAL A 91 14.47 -3.51 -24.35
CA VAL A 91 15.79 -4.02 -23.93
C VAL A 91 16.20 -5.28 -24.72
N ASN A 92 15.25 -6.03 -25.27
CA ASN A 92 15.50 -7.30 -25.97
C ASN A 92 15.53 -7.19 -27.51
N GLN A 93 15.56 -5.98 -28.07
CA GLN A 93 15.61 -5.74 -29.52
C GLN A 93 16.94 -5.12 -30.00
N GLU A 94 17.93 -4.95 -29.11
CA GLU A 94 19.27 -4.44 -29.46
C GLU A 94 20.36 -5.52 -29.62
N ASP A 95 19.99 -6.82 -29.62
CA ASP A 95 20.86 -7.94 -30.01
C ASP A 95 20.39 -8.62 -31.30
#